data_AF-A0A1Q7CMP0-F1
#
_entry.id   AF-A0A1Q7CMP0-F1
#
_cell.length_a   1.000
_cell.length_b   1.000
_cell.length_c   1.000
_cell.angle_alpha   90.00
_cell.angle_beta   90.00
_cell.angle_gamma   90.00
#
_symmetry.space_group_name_H-M   'P 1'
#
loop_
_entity.id
_entity.type
_entity.pdbx_description
1 polymer ?
#
loop_
_entity_poly.entity_id
_entity_poly.type
_entity_poly.pdbx_seq_one_letter_code
_entity_poly.pdbx_strand_id
1 'polypeptide(L)'
;MLTDIPDSWAWMAPDFLLRLLPFAAASVVVELVWRPSWMGIGTGDLSAQLTFALLATPVAFAAGALGQRWLAVRRGGLSVPSGPGDAWFQAGFYLVNGPIEEAFFRGVIQGGLSALVAPPVGFAVGTAAYVLYHRLGWSWPDTLATAALGIPVGLAFWLLPGSPSLLGVAIVHVAATCGFLGPGPYLLRRLGWIR
;
A
#
# COMPACT_ATOMS: atom_id res chain seq x y z
N MET A 1 -0.80 -11.63 19.51
CA MET A 1 -1.14 -10.58 20.49
C MET A 1 -2.40 -9.90 20.02
N LEU A 2 -3.36 -9.62 20.90
CA LEU A 2 -4.55 -8.87 20.53
C LEU A 2 -4.27 -7.38 20.67
N THR A 3 -4.83 -6.57 19.77
CA THR A 3 -4.74 -5.10 19.80
C THR A 3 -6.11 -4.48 19.95
N ASP A 4 -6.19 -3.37 20.68
CA ASP A 4 -7.33 -2.47 20.72
C ASP A 4 -6.99 -1.12 20.04
N ILE A 5 -7.99 -0.25 19.89
CA ILE A 5 -7.81 1.07 19.25
C ILE A 5 -6.66 1.88 19.89
N PRO A 6 -6.47 1.93 21.23
CA PRO A 6 -5.33 2.64 21.81
C PRO A 6 -3.97 2.06 21.36
N ASP A 7 -3.85 0.74 21.25
CA ASP A 7 -2.62 0.09 20.78
C ASP A 7 -2.38 0.42 19.30
N SER A 8 -3.44 0.41 18.50
CA SER A 8 -3.38 0.79 17.10
C SER A 8 -2.95 2.26 16.92
N TRP A 9 -3.55 3.16 17.70
CA TRP A 9 -3.20 4.57 17.65
C TRP A 9 -1.76 4.84 18.06
N ALA A 10 -1.23 4.09 19.03
CA ALA A 10 0.13 4.26 19.54
C ALA A 10 1.21 4.07 18.45
N TRP A 11 0.96 3.23 17.43
CA TRP A 11 1.87 3.11 16.28
C TRP A 11 1.43 3.96 15.09
N MET A 12 0.12 4.17 14.86
CA MET A 12 -0.38 4.97 13.74
C MET A 12 -0.01 6.44 13.84
N ALA A 13 -0.13 7.04 15.02
CA ALA A 13 0.17 8.45 15.20
C ALA A 13 1.62 8.81 14.83
N PRO A 14 2.66 8.10 15.35
CA PRO A 14 4.02 8.36 14.90
C PRO A 14 4.26 7.96 13.45
N ASP A 15 3.64 6.89 12.93
CA ASP A 15 3.74 6.54 11.51
C ASP A 15 3.21 7.67 10.60
N PHE A 16 2.05 8.22 10.95
CA PHE A 16 1.48 9.35 10.22
C PHE A 16 2.42 10.56 10.24
N LEU A 17 2.89 10.97 11.41
CA LEU A 17 3.69 12.18 11.55
C LEU A 17 5.08 12.06 10.92
N LEU A 18 5.73 10.90 11.06
CA LEU A 18 7.13 10.73 10.68
C LEU A 18 7.30 10.16 9.27
N ARG A 19 6.28 9.49 8.72
CA ARG A 19 6.33 8.85 7.40
C ARG A 19 5.33 9.45 6.43
N LEU A 20 4.03 9.40 6.76
CA LEU A 20 2.98 9.78 5.80
C LEU A 20 2.91 11.28 5.55
N LEU A 21 3.06 12.10 6.59
CA LEU A 21 3.01 13.55 6.45
C LEU A 21 4.15 14.08 5.56
N PRO A 22 5.42 13.65 5.72
CA PRO A 22 6.49 14.01 4.77
C PRO A 22 6.20 13.59 3.33
N PHE A 23 5.67 12.38 3.11
CA PHE A 23 5.30 11.91 1.77
C PHE A 23 4.19 12.75 1.15
N ALA A 24 3.12 13.00 1.91
CA ALA A 24 2.03 13.85 1.47
C ALA A 24 2.52 15.26 1.16
N ALA A 25 3.35 15.85 2.01
CA ALA A 25 3.92 17.18 1.79
C ALA A 25 4.76 17.22 0.51
N ALA A 26 5.64 16.24 0.28
CA ALA A 26 6.43 16.16 -0.94
C ALA A 26 5.55 16.03 -2.20
N SER A 27 4.56 15.12 -2.17
CA SER A 27 3.63 14.93 -3.29
C SER A 27 2.79 16.18 -3.57
N VAL A 28 2.30 16.86 -2.53
CA VAL A 28 1.54 18.12 -2.66
C VAL A 28 2.42 19.24 -3.23
N VAL A 29 3.66 19.38 -2.78
CA VAL A 29 4.59 20.37 -3.32
C VAL A 29 4.84 20.11 -4.80
N VAL A 30 5.09 18.84 -5.18
CA VAL A 30 5.28 18.48 -6.59
C VAL A 30 4.05 18.82 -7.44
N GLU A 31 2.87 18.45 -6.97
CA GLU A 31 1.62 18.70 -7.70
C GLU A 31 1.31 20.20 -7.81
N LEU A 32 1.46 20.98 -6.72
CA LEU A 32 1.10 22.40 -6.74
C LEU A 32 2.06 23.26 -7.57
N VAL A 33 3.36 22.94 -7.55
CA VAL A 33 4.40 23.73 -8.23
C VAL A 33 4.51 23.38 -9.70
N TRP A 34 4.50 22.08 -10.05
CA TRP A 34 4.74 21.63 -11.43
C TRP A 34 3.47 21.14 -12.16
N ARG A 35 2.41 20.75 -11.43
CA ARG A 35 1.17 20.15 -11.97
C ARG A 35 1.42 19.10 -13.06
N PRO A 36 2.33 18.15 -12.84
CA PRO A 36 2.77 17.31 -13.93
C PRO A 36 1.76 16.20 -14.24
N SER A 37 1.64 15.83 -15.52
CA SER A 37 0.72 14.76 -15.93
C SER A 37 1.11 13.37 -15.42
N TRP A 38 2.36 13.17 -14.99
CA TRP A 38 2.84 11.88 -14.47
C TRP A 38 2.51 11.62 -13.00
N MET A 39 2.01 12.61 -12.24
CA MET A 39 1.66 12.41 -10.83
C MET A 39 0.47 11.45 -10.64
N GLY A 40 -0.37 11.29 -11.67
CA GLY A 40 -1.49 10.35 -11.65
C GLY A 40 -2.68 10.79 -10.79
N ILE A 41 -2.83 12.09 -10.54
CA ILE A 41 -3.99 12.66 -9.80
C ILE A 41 -5.29 12.55 -10.61
N GLY A 42 -5.19 12.58 -11.95
CA GLY A 42 -6.33 12.39 -12.83
C GLY A 42 -6.85 10.94 -12.83
N THR A 43 -8.03 10.73 -13.42
CA THR A 43 -8.66 9.40 -13.46
C THR A 43 -7.99 8.43 -14.44
N GLY A 44 -7.22 8.92 -15.41
CA GLY A 44 -6.73 8.10 -16.53
C GLY A 44 -7.88 7.52 -17.35
N ASP A 45 -7.69 6.32 -17.89
CA ASP A 45 -8.80 5.50 -18.39
C ASP A 45 -9.59 4.93 -17.20
N LEU A 46 -10.70 5.60 -16.86
CA LEU A 46 -11.52 5.24 -15.70
C LEU A 46 -12.03 3.78 -15.76
N SER A 47 -12.39 3.28 -16.96
CA SER A 47 -12.90 1.92 -17.11
C SER A 47 -11.81 0.90 -16.78
N ALA A 48 -10.60 1.12 -17.31
CA ALA A 48 -9.46 0.26 -17.02
C ALA A 48 -9.06 0.30 -15.53
N GLN A 49 -9.05 1.49 -14.92
CA GLN A 49 -8.73 1.66 -13.50
C GLN A 49 -9.73 0.95 -12.59
N LEU A 50 -11.03 1.11 -12.84
CA LEU A 50 -12.07 0.46 -12.04
C LEU A 50 -12.11 -1.05 -12.28
N THR A 51 -11.89 -1.51 -13.51
CA THR A 51 -11.80 -2.95 -13.82
C THR A 51 -10.61 -3.58 -13.11
N PHE A 52 -9.44 -2.94 -13.19
CA PHE A 52 -8.25 -3.36 -12.44
C PHE A 52 -8.53 -3.41 -10.94
N ALA A 53 -9.06 -2.32 -10.36
CA ALA A 53 -9.38 -2.25 -8.94
C ALA A 53 -10.35 -3.36 -8.52
N LEU A 54 -11.42 -3.59 -9.28
CA LEU A 54 -12.43 -4.61 -9.00
C LEU A 54 -11.83 -6.02 -8.95
N LEU A 55 -10.95 -6.34 -9.90
CA LEU A 55 -10.36 -7.69 -10.01
C LEU A 55 -9.18 -7.89 -9.06
N ALA A 56 -8.31 -6.89 -8.93
CA ALA A 56 -7.08 -7.00 -8.15
C ALA A 56 -7.30 -6.82 -6.65
N THR A 57 -8.32 -6.06 -6.22
CA THR A 57 -8.64 -5.86 -4.79
C THR A 57 -8.86 -7.17 -4.01
N PRO A 58 -9.78 -8.07 -4.40
CA PRO A 58 -10.00 -9.32 -3.66
C PRO A 58 -8.76 -10.23 -3.71
N VAL A 59 -8.04 -10.25 -4.83
CA VAL A 59 -6.82 -11.03 -5.00
C VAL A 59 -5.71 -10.52 -4.07
N ALA A 60 -5.48 -9.20 -4.05
CA ALA A 60 -4.46 -8.57 -3.22
C ALA A 60 -4.77 -8.72 -1.73
N PHE A 61 -6.03 -8.55 -1.33
CA PHE A 61 -6.46 -8.79 0.05
C PHE A 61 -6.21 -10.24 0.46
N ALA A 62 -6.65 -11.21 -0.34
CA ALA A 62 -6.46 -12.63 -0.05
C ALA A 62 -4.98 -13.03 -0.02
N ALA A 63 -4.19 -12.54 -0.99
CA ALA A 63 -2.75 -12.78 -1.04
C ALA A 63 -2.03 -12.18 0.17
N GLY A 64 -2.40 -10.96 0.59
CA GLY A 64 -1.90 -10.33 1.81
C GLY A 64 -2.22 -11.16 3.06
N ALA A 65 -3.48 -11.56 3.23
CA ALA A 65 -3.90 -12.34 4.39
C ALA A 65 -3.19 -13.70 4.45
N LEU A 66 -3.17 -14.44 3.34
CA LEU A 66 -2.52 -15.74 3.27
C LEU A 66 -0.99 -15.62 3.45
N GLY A 67 -0.38 -14.59 2.87
CA GLY A 67 1.03 -14.29 3.06
C GLY A 67 1.35 -14.01 4.52
N GLN A 68 0.53 -13.19 5.20
CA GLN A 68 0.74 -12.89 6.61
C GLN A 68 0.53 -14.10 7.50
N ARG A 69 -0.46 -14.95 7.19
CA ARG A 69 -0.64 -16.24 7.89
C ARG A 69 0.62 -17.10 7.79
N TRP A 70 1.18 -17.23 6.59
CA TRP A 70 2.40 -18.01 6.38
C TRP A 70 3.60 -17.45 7.15
N LEU A 71 3.76 -16.12 7.18
CA LEU A 71 4.80 -15.45 7.96
C LEU A 71 4.60 -15.61 9.46
N ALA A 72 3.36 -15.46 9.96
CA ALA A 72 3.01 -15.59 11.36
C ALA A 72 3.36 -16.99 11.92
N VAL A 73 3.10 -18.05 11.15
CA VAL A 73 3.49 -19.42 11.51
C VAL A 73 5.01 -19.53 11.73
N ARG A 74 5.81 -18.84 10.92
CA ARG A 74 7.28 -18.89 11.01
C ARG A 74 7.84 -18.03 12.15
N ARG A 75 7.12 -16.97 12.53
CA ARG A 75 7.56 -16.04 13.60
C ARG A 75 7.02 -16.40 14.98
N GLY A 76 6.04 -17.30 15.05
CA GLY A 76 5.40 -17.70 16.31
C GLY A 76 4.41 -16.66 16.86
N GLY A 77 4.04 -15.64 16.09
CA GLY A 77 3.11 -14.61 16.54
C GLY A 77 2.67 -13.63 15.46
N LEU A 78 1.46 -13.11 15.64
CA LEU A 78 0.85 -12.05 14.84
C LEU A 78 0.07 -11.11 15.76
N SER A 79 0.15 -9.81 15.51
CA SER A 79 -0.75 -8.83 16.13
C SER A 79 -2.06 -8.82 15.36
N VAL A 80 -3.17 -9.00 16.08
CA VAL A 80 -4.50 -9.17 15.50
C VAL A 80 -5.48 -8.27 16.24
N PRO A 81 -6.33 -7.50 15.54
CA PRO A 81 -7.41 -6.77 16.19
C PRO A 81 -8.24 -7.66 17.11
N SER A 82 -8.51 -7.18 18.33
CA SER A 82 -9.30 -7.89 19.34
C SER A 82 -10.75 -8.12 18.86
N GLY A 83 -11.28 -7.15 18.10
CA GLY A 83 -12.64 -7.07 17.61
C GLY A 83 -12.79 -6.24 16.32
N PRO A 84 -14.02 -6.17 15.78
CA PRO A 84 -14.28 -5.50 14.50
C PRO A 84 -14.04 -3.99 14.55
N GLY A 85 -14.19 -3.35 15.71
CA GLY A 85 -13.95 -1.91 15.88
C GLY A 85 -12.50 -1.52 15.58
N ASP A 86 -11.54 -2.23 16.18
CA ASP A 86 -10.11 -2.00 15.90
C ASP A 86 -9.74 -2.38 14.45
N ALA A 87 -10.31 -3.46 13.90
CA ALA A 87 -10.10 -3.84 12.51
C ALA A 87 -10.55 -2.73 11.53
N TRP A 88 -11.72 -2.12 11.76
CA TRP A 88 -12.20 -1.00 10.95
C TRP A 88 -11.41 0.28 11.17
N PHE A 89 -10.95 0.54 12.40
CA PHE A 89 -10.08 1.66 12.71
C PHE A 89 -8.77 1.58 11.92
N GLN A 90 -8.16 0.38 11.89
CA GLN A 90 -6.99 0.11 11.06
C GLN A 90 -7.27 0.26 9.55
N ALA A 91 -8.38 -0.28 9.06
CA ALA A 91 -8.78 -0.09 7.65
C ALA A 91 -8.94 1.40 7.28
N GLY A 92 -9.54 2.20 8.18
CA GLY A 92 -9.69 3.64 8.02
C GLY A 92 -8.36 4.37 7.91
N PHE A 93 -7.38 3.99 8.73
CA PHE A 93 -6.01 4.50 8.59
C PHE A 93 -5.38 4.08 7.26
N TYR A 94 -5.56 2.83 6.83
CA TYR A 94 -5.02 2.34 5.56
C TYR A 94 -5.61 3.05 4.35
N LEU A 95 -6.87 3.49 4.41
CA LEU A 95 -7.49 4.35 3.38
C LEU A 95 -6.79 5.70 3.21
N VAL A 96 -6.03 6.16 4.20
CA VAL A 96 -5.20 7.37 4.13
C VAL A 96 -3.76 7.02 3.74
N ASN A 97 -3.19 5.99 4.38
CA ASN A 97 -1.83 5.52 4.16
C ASN A 97 -1.59 5.11 2.69
N GLY A 98 -2.45 4.25 2.13
CA GLY A 98 -2.28 3.71 0.77
C GLY A 98 -2.18 4.80 -0.30
N PRO A 99 -3.16 5.73 -0.41
CA PRO A 99 -3.09 6.82 -1.37
C PRO A 99 -1.87 7.73 -1.20
N ILE A 100 -1.44 8.02 0.03
CA ILE A 100 -0.25 8.84 0.29
C ILE A 100 1.02 8.13 -0.19
N GLU A 101 1.18 6.85 0.15
CA GLU A 101 2.32 6.08 -0.31
C GLU A 101 2.33 5.95 -1.84
N GLU A 102 1.18 5.70 -2.48
CA GLU A 102 1.09 5.66 -3.94
C GLU A 102 1.41 7.02 -4.58
N ALA A 103 0.90 8.12 -4.04
CA ALA A 103 1.24 9.46 -4.54
C ALA A 103 2.74 9.75 -4.48
N PHE A 104 3.44 9.24 -3.47
CA PHE A 104 4.88 9.43 -3.33
C PHE A 104 5.69 8.45 -4.20
N PHE A 105 5.51 7.14 -4.01
CA PHE A 105 6.31 6.14 -4.71
C PHE A 105 5.96 6.03 -6.20
N ARG A 106 4.66 6.08 -6.54
CA ARG A 106 4.20 5.92 -7.93
C ARG A 106 4.12 7.26 -8.64
N GLY A 107 3.52 8.27 -8.02
CA GLY A 107 3.44 9.62 -8.59
C GLY A 107 4.80 10.32 -8.69
N VAL A 108 5.42 10.62 -7.54
CA VAL A 108 6.66 11.42 -7.50
C VAL A 108 7.86 10.64 -8.05
N ILE A 109 8.17 9.47 -7.49
CA ILE A 109 9.40 8.75 -7.83
C ILE A 109 9.27 8.03 -9.18
N GLN A 110 8.35 7.08 -9.30
CA GLN A 110 8.22 6.27 -10.52
C GLN A 110 7.75 7.14 -11.69
N GLY A 111 6.70 7.93 -11.53
CA GLY A 111 6.16 8.81 -12.58
C GLY A 111 7.17 9.86 -13.02
N GLY A 112 7.81 10.55 -12.07
CA GLY A 112 8.85 11.53 -12.36
C GLY A 112 10.03 10.95 -13.13
N LEU A 113 10.61 9.85 -12.66
CA LEU A 113 11.74 9.20 -13.35
C LEU A 113 11.33 8.56 -14.69
N SER A 114 10.08 8.11 -14.81
CA SER A 114 9.55 7.63 -16.09
C SER A 114 9.51 8.74 -17.13
N ALA A 115 9.10 9.94 -16.73
CA ALA A 115 9.02 11.12 -17.58
C ALA A 115 10.40 11.74 -17.88
N LEU A 116 11.32 11.73 -16.91
CA LEU A 116 12.64 12.34 -17.03
C LEU A 116 13.68 11.45 -17.72
N VAL A 117 13.54 10.12 -17.60
CA VAL A 117 14.53 9.16 -18.09
C VAL A 117 13.88 8.14 -19.02
N ALA A 118 13.13 7.19 -18.45
CA ALA A 118 12.37 6.19 -19.20
C ALA A 118 11.47 5.39 -18.24
N PRO A 119 10.30 4.89 -18.69
CA PRO A 119 9.38 4.13 -17.83
C PRO A 119 9.98 2.90 -17.11
N PRO A 120 10.83 2.05 -17.74
CA PRO A 120 11.47 0.95 -17.03
C PRO A 120 12.37 1.41 -15.88
N VAL A 121 13.04 2.56 -16.03
CA VAL A 121 13.89 3.15 -14.98
C VAL A 121 13.03 3.66 -13.84
N GLY A 122 11.95 4.38 -14.15
CA GLY A 122 11.01 4.85 -13.13
C GLY A 122 10.40 3.70 -12.34
N PHE A 123 9.97 2.63 -13.01
CA PHE A 123 9.45 1.43 -12.35
C PHE A 123 10.50 0.75 -11.45
N ALA A 124 11.73 0.55 -11.95
CA ALA A 124 12.79 -0.10 -11.19
C ALA A 124 13.18 0.72 -9.95
N VAL A 125 13.38 2.03 -10.10
CA VAL A 125 13.77 2.91 -8.99
C VAL A 125 12.62 3.11 -8.00
N GLY A 126 11.39 3.31 -8.47
CA GLY A 126 10.21 3.43 -7.61
C GLY A 126 10.00 2.18 -6.77
N THR A 127 10.13 0.99 -7.39
CA THR A 127 10.07 -0.29 -6.68
C THR A 127 11.20 -0.42 -5.65
N ALA A 128 12.44 -0.12 -6.05
CA ALA A 128 13.58 -0.19 -5.13
C ALA A 128 13.43 0.76 -3.95
N ALA A 129 12.97 2.00 -4.18
CA ALA A 129 12.72 2.98 -3.13
C ALA A 129 11.64 2.48 -2.15
N TYR A 130 10.53 1.93 -2.66
CA TYR A 130 9.45 1.36 -1.85
C TYR A 130 9.94 0.20 -0.97
N VAL A 131 10.73 -0.72 -1.55
CA VAL A 131 11.29 -1.88 -0.85
C VAL A 131 12.29 -1.46 0.23
N LEU A 132 13.23 -0.58 -0.11
CA LEU A 132 14.25 -0.11 0.82
C LEU A 132 13.64 0.69 1.97
N TYR A 133 12.61 1.49 1.70
CA TYR A 133 11.86 2.20 2.72
C TYR A 133 11.20 1.24 3.72
N HIS A 134 10.51 0.21 3.26
CA HIS A 134 9.91 -0.79 4.16
C HIS A 134 10.98 -1.54 4.96
N ARG A 135 12.13 -1.82 4.33
CA ARG A 135 13.23 -2.49 5.01
C ARG A 135 13.76 -1.71 6.22
N LEU A 136 13.63 -0.38 6.26
CA LEU A 136 14.10 0.43 7.41
C LEU A 136 13.39 0.08 8.73
N GLY A 137 12.13 -0.38 8.67
CA GLY A 137 11.37 -0.76 9.85
C GLY A 137 11.04 -2.24 9.94
N TRP A 138 11.07 -2.98 8.83
CA TRP A 138 10.50 -4.33 8.75
C TRP A 138 11.58 -5.40 8.53
N SER A 139 11.23 -6.64 8.89
CA SER A 139 12.06 -7.81 8.61
C SER A 139 12.14 -8.05 7.09
N TRP A 140 13.20 -8.74 6.63
CA TRP A 140 13.30 -9.12 5.21
C TRP A 140 12.10 -9.92 4.72
N PRO A 141 11.58 -10.94 5.45
CA PRO A 141 10.41 -11.66 4.97
C PRO A 141 9.15 -10.79 4.81
N ASP A 142 8.92 -9.81 5.70
CA ASP A 142 7.82 -8.85 5.52
C ASP A 142 8.04 -7.97 4.31
N THR A 143 9.25 -7.41 4.22
CA THR A 143 9.65 -6.52 3.13
C THR A 143 9.45 -7.20 1.78
N LEU A 144 9.83 -8.47 1.65
CA LEU A 144 9.68 -9.24 0.41
C LEU A 144 8.23 -9.61 0.13
N ALA A 145 7.42 -9.92 1.16
CA ALA A 145 5.99 -10.17 0.97
C ALA A 145 5.25 -8.90 0.49
N THR A 146 5.58 -7.75 1.08
CA THR A 146 5.08 -6.43 0.67
C THR A 146 5.57 -6.06 -0.72
N ALA A 147 6.83 -6.34 -1.06
CA ALA A 147 7.35 -6.15 -2.40
C ALA A 147 6.61 -7.00 -3.43
N ALA A 148 6.30 -8.26 -3.11
CA ALA A 148 5.56 -9.15 -3.99
C ALA A 148 4.14 -8.63 -4.33
N LEU A 149 3.51 -7.91 -3.40
CA LEU A 149 2.23 -7.21 -3.65
C LEU A 149 2.43 -5.86 -4.35
N GLY A 150 3.51 -5.12 -4.01
CA GLY A 150 3.80 -3.80 -4.55
C GLY A 150 4.33 -3.77 -5.99
N ILE A 151 4.99 -4.85 -6.44
CA ILE A 151 5.49 -4.98 -7.83
C ILE A 151 4.33 -4.97 -8.84
N PRO A 152 3.27 -5.80 -8.72
CA PRO A 152 2.09 -5.71 -9.59
C PRO A 152 1.43 -4.33 -9.60
N VAL A 153 1.40 -3.65 -8.45
CA VAL A 153 0.84 -2.30 -8.33
C VAL A 153 1.68 -1.28 -9.10
N GLY A 154 3.02 -1.34 -8.97
CA GLY A 154 3.94 -0.50 -9.74
C GLY A 154 3.88 -0.77 -11.25
N LEU A 155 3.73 -2.03 -11.65
CA LEU A 155 3.50 -2.41 -13.05
C LEU A 155 2.17 -1.87 -13.56
N ALA A 156 1.10 -1.96 -12.77
CA ALA A 156 -0.21 -1.43 -13.16
C ALA A 156 -0.20 0.09 -13.36
N PHE A 157 0.51 0.84 -12.50
CA PHE A 157 0.69 2.29 -12.68
C PHE A 157 1.37 2.64 -14.01
N TRP A 158 2.29 1.79 -14.48
CA TRP A 158 2.97 1.98 -15.75
C TRP A 158 2.14 1.48 -16.95
N LEU A 159 1.51 0.31 -16.84
CA LEU A 159 1.00 -0.43 -18.00
C LEU A 159 -0.50 -0.31 -18.23
N LEU A 160 -1.28 0.20 -17.27
CA LEU A 160 -2.70 0.45 -17.50
C LEU A 160 -2.87 1.51 -18.61
N PRO A 161 -3.88 1.35 -19.49
CA PRO A 161 -4.09 2.26 -20.60
C PRO A 161 -4.50 3.66 -20.13
N GLY A 162 -4.30 4.64 -21.02
CA GLY A 162 -4.59 6.04 -20.75
C GLY A 162 -3.43 6.78 -20.08
N SER A 163 -3.69 7.99 -19.58
CA SER A 163 -2.72 8.72 -18.77
C SER A 163 -2.51 8.01 -17.43
N PRO A 164 -1.31 8.14 -16.81
CA PRO A 164 -1.06 7.60 -15.48
C PRO A 164 -2.14 8.02 -14.49
N SER A 165 -2.54 7.10 -13.61
CA SER A 165 -3.60 7.32 -12.62
C SER A 165 -3.32 6.50 -11.37
N LEU A 166 -3.49 7.14 -10.22
CA LEU A 166 -3.33 6.53 -8.90
C LEU A 166 -4.61 5.82 -8.44
N LEU A 167 -5.73 6.00 -9.12
CA LEU A 167 -7.05 5.55 -8.65
C LEU A 167 -7.08 4.04 -8.38
N GLY A 168 -6.80 3.23 -9.40
CA GLY A 168 -6.88 1.78 -9.27
C GLY A 168 -5.79 1.22 -8.36
N VAL A 169 -4.57 1.74 -8.50
CA VAL A 169 -3.41 1.29 -7.70
C VAL A 169 -3.55 1.63 -6.21
N ALA A 170 -4.12 2.79 -5.86
CA ALA A 170 -4.38 3.16 -4.47
C ALA A 170 -5.44 2.25 -3.84
N ILE A 171 -6.53 1.94 -4.55
CA ILE A 171 -7.57 1.02 -4.05
C ILE A 171 -6.95 -0.37 -3.78
N VAL A 172 -6.16 -0.89 -4.72
CA VAL A 172 -5.52 -2.20 -4.58
C VAL A 172 -4.46 -2.19 -3.47
N HIS A 173 -3.71 -1.10 -3.31
CA HIS A 173 -2.79 -0.94 -2.18
C HIS A 173 -3.54 -1.06 -0.86
N VAL A 174 -4.62 -0.27 -0.66
CA VAL A 174 -5.42 -0.33 0.57
C VAL A 174 -5.88 -1.75 0.85
N ALA A 175 -6.36 -2.46 -0.18
CA ALA A 175 -6.78 -3.85 -0.05
C ALA A 175 -5.64 -4.80 0.34
N ALA A 176 -4.46 -4.64 -0.28
CA ALA A 176 -3.26 -5.40 0.04
C ALA A 176 -2.85 -5.20 1.50
N THR A 177 -2.79 -3.95 1.95
CA THR A 177 -2.44 -3.59 3.33
C THR A 177 -3.47 -4.09 4.33
N CYS A 178 -4.77 -3.90 4.05
CA CYS A 178 -5.85 -4.48 4.84
C CYS A 178 -5.83 -6.01 4.87
N GLY A 179 -5.37 -6.67 3.81
CA GLY A 179 -5.20 -8.12 3.79
C GLY A 179 -4.01 -8.56 4.64
N PHE A 180 -2.88 -7.87 4.50
CA PHE A 180 -1.64 -8.22 5.17
C PHE A 180 -1.62 -7.85 6.66
N LEU A 181 -2.30 -6.78 7.05
CA LEU A 181 -2.35 -6.22 8.41
C LEU A 181 -3.80 -6.10 8.88
N GLY A 182 -4.03 -5.90 10.19
CA GLY A 182 -5.33 -5.52 10.75
C GLY A 182 -6.53 -6.37 10.31
N PRO A 183 -7.35 -5.91 9.34
CA PRO A 183 -8.54 -6.63 8.87
C PRO A 183 -8.33 -8.08 8.42
N GLY A 184 -7.28 -8.38 7.67
CA GLY A 184 -7.00 -9.73 7.17
C GLY A 184 -6.65 -10.72 8.29
N PRO A 185 -5.67 -10.41 9.17
CA PRO A 185 -5.45 -11.13 10.42
C PRO A 185 -6.71 -11.31 11.26
N TYR A 186 -7.52 -10.26 11.42
CA TYR A 186 -8.79 -10.34 12.14
C TYR A 186 -9.75 -11.37 11.50
N LEU A 187 -9.91 -11.32 10.17
CA LEU A 187 -10.73 -12.28 9.43
C LEU A 187 -10.21 -13.71 9.59
N LEU A 188 -8.90 -13.94 9.44
CA LEU A 188 -8.28 -15.25 9.61
C LEU A 188 -8.52 -15.83 11.00
N ARG A 189 -8.45 -14.99 12.05
CA ARG A 189 -8.77 -15.40 13.43
C ARG A 189 -10.25 -15.75 13.56
N ARG A 190 -11.15 -14.95 12.99
CA ARG A 190 -12.62 -15.23 13.00
C ARG A 190 -12.97 -16.52 12.28
N LEU A 191 -12.21 -16.88 11.25
CA LEU A 191 -12.33 -18.15 10.52
C LEU A 191 -11.64 -19.33 11.21
N GLY A 192 -10.92 -19.11 12.31
CA GLY A 192 -10.17 -20.15 13.03
C GLY A 192 -8.90 -20.62 12.33
N TRP A 193 -8.37 -19.85 11.37
CA TRP A 193 -7.18 -20.23 10.59
C TRP A 193 -5.86 -19.83 11.26
N ILE A 194 -5.95 -18.95 12.27
CA ILE A 194 -4.88 -18.53 13.18
C ILE A 194 -5.45 -18.40 14.60
N ARG A 195 -4.58 -18.44 15.60
CA ARG A 195 -4.94 -18.28 17.03
C ARG A 195 -4.69 -16.86 17.51
#